data_AF-A0A7R7XK73-F1
#
_entry.id   AF-A0A7R7XK73-F1
#
_cell.length_a   1.000
_cell.length_b   1.000
_cell.length_c   1.000
_cell.angle_alpha   90.00
_cell.angle_beta   90.00
_cell.angle_gamma   90.00
#
_symmetry.space_group_name_H-M   'P 1'
#
loop_
_entity.id
_entity.type
_entity.pdbx_description
1 polymer ?
#
loop_
_entity_poly.entity_id
_entity_poly.type
_entity_poly.pdbx_seq_one_letter_code
_entity_poly.pdbx_strand_id
1 'polypeptide(L)' 'MSANLLANGGFESGSLSPWFASAPSVAVVESSNAEYTPYSGDYYLNLQTAVGNRGNTVSQRLSGLSPGTNYTVSL' A
#
# COMPACT_ATOMS: atom_id res chain seq x y z
N MET A 1 15.41 11.43 13.92
CA MET A 1 14.12 10.93 13.38
C MET A 1 14.44 10.17 12.10
N SER A 2 14.06 8.90 12.00
CA SER A 2 14.13 8.18 10.72
C SER A 2 13.01 8.71 9.82
N ALA A 3 13.34 9.10 8.59
CA ALA A 3 12.33 9.47 7.62
C ALA A 3 11.71 8.19 7.03
N ASN A 4 10.37 8.10 7.02
CA ASN A 4 9.70 7.06 6.26
C ASN A 4 9.95 7.31 4.77
N LEU A 5 10.48 6.31 4.07
CA LEU A 5 10.80 6.40 2.65
C LEU A 5 9.62 6.02 1.75
N LEU A 6 8.57 5.40 2.32
CA LEU A 6 7.35 5.10 1.59
C LEU A 6 6.54 6.37 1.39
N ALA A 7 6.20 6.63 0.14
CA ALA A 7 5.17 7.61 -0.19
C ALA A 7 3.79 6.96 -0.05
N ASN A 8 2.85 7.67 0.59
CA ASN A 8 1.48 7.20 0.80
C ASN A 8 1.40 5.78 1.41
N GLY A 9 2.24 5.50 2.43
CA GLY A 9 2.30 4.18 3.06
C GLY A 9 1.02 3.79 3.81
N GLY A 10 0.26 4.77 4.30
CA GLY A 10 -1.04 4.56 4.95
C GLY A 10 -2.24 4.70 4.02
N PHE A 11 -2.05 4.95 2.72
CA PHE A 11 -3.14 5.15 1.74
C PHE A 11 -4.05 6.37 1.96
N GLU A 12 -3.69 7.27 2.88
CA GLU A 12 -4.46 8.46 3.26
C GLU A 12 -4.65 9.51 2.14
N SER A 13 -4.02 9.33 0.97
CA SER A 13 -4.34 10.17 -0.20
C SER A 13 -5.69 9.83 -0.84
N GLY A 14 -6.35 8.74 -0.42
CA GLY A 14 -7.57 8.22 -1.05
C GLY A 14 -7.33 7.59 -2.43
N SER A 15 -6.06 7.43 -2.83
CA SER A 15 -5.65 6.83 -4.10
C SER A 15 -4.57 5.78 -3.88
N LEU A 16 -4.53 4.79 -4.77
CA LEU A 16 -3.48 3.77 -4.78
C LEU A 16 -2.11 4.38 -5.13
N SER A 17 -2.05 5.47 -5.91
CA SER A 17 -0.78 6.11 -6.29
C SER A 17 0.01 6.53 -5.04
N PRO A 18 1.34 6.28 -4.97
CA PRO A 18 2.24 5.80 -6.03
C PRO A 18 2.49 4.28 -6.00
N TRP A 19 1.65 3.50 -5.34
CA TRP A 19 1.73 2.04 -5.38
C TRP A 19 1.25 1.50 -6.73
N PHE A 20 1.93 0.46 -7.21
CA PHE A 20 1.60 -0.25 -8.44
C PHE A 20 1.07 -1.63 -8.10
N ALA A 21 -0.16 -1.92 -8.51
CA ALA A 21 -0.75 -3.24 -8.38
C ALA A 21 -0.46 -4.12 -9.60
N SER A 22 -0.24 -5.41 -9.36
CA SER A 22 -0.14 -6.41 -10.43
C SER A 22 -1.48 -6.61 -11.16
N ALA A 23 -2.60 -6.40 -10.45
CA ALA A 23 -3.96 -6.35 -11.00
C ALA A 23 -4.69 -5.10 -10.48
N PRO A 24 -4.64 -3.97 -11.21
CA PRO A 24 -5.17 -2.68 -10.74
C PRO A 24 -6.69 -2.67 -10.50
N SER A 25 -7.45 -3.50 -11.21
CA SER A 25 -8.92 -3.54 -11.10
C SER A 25 -9.44 -4.06 -9.77
N VAL A 26 -8.58 -4.67 -8.95
CA VAL A 26 -8.93 -5.35 -7.69
C VAL A 26 -7.97 -4.96 -6.55
N ALA A 27 -7.33 -3.79 -6.68
CA ALA A 27 -6.53 -3.15 -5.63
C ALA A 27 -7.06 -1.73 -5.42
N VAL A 28 -7.95 -1.57 -4.45
CA VAL A 28 -8.73 -0.34 -4.28
C VAL A 28 -8.40 0.27 -2.92
N VAL A 29 -8.23 1.59 -2.90
CA VAL A 29 -8.16 2.35 -1.64
C VAL A 29 -9.57 2.74 -1.26
N GLU A 30 -9.99 2.32 -0.07
CA GLU A 30 -11.34 2.49 0.43
C GLU A 30 -11.30 3.24 1.76
N SER A 31 -12.36 4.01 2.05
CA SER A 31 -12.60 4.55 3.39
C SER A 31 -13.35 3.54 4.24
N SER A 32 -13.45 3.82 5.55
CA SER A 32 -14.31 3.05 6.45
C SER A 32 -15.71 2.78 5.88
N ASN A 33 -16.21 1.56 6.10
CA ASN A 33 -17.54 1.13 5.69
C ASN A 33 -18.14 0.20 6.76
N ALA A 34 -19.28 -0.44 6.46
CA ALA A 34 -19.99 -1.28 7.43
C ALA A 34 -19.26 -2.60 7.76
N GLU A 35 -18.34 -3.05 6.91
CA GLU A 35 -17.65 -4.34 7.03
C GLU A 35 -16.21 -4.19 7.54
N TYR A 36 -15.54 -3.09 7.17
CA TYR A 36 -14.14 -2.86 7.47
C TYR A 36 -13.88 -1.45 8.01
N THR A 37 -13.05 -1.39 9.05
CA THR A 37 -12.52 -0.16 9.63
C THR A 37 -11.01 -0.09 9.36
N PRO A 38 -10.48 1.06 8.88
CA PRO A 38 -9.05 1.27 8.76
C PRO A 38 -8.33 0.98 10.08
N TYR A 39 -7.13 0.39 10.02
CA TYR A 39 -6.29 0.17 11.20
C TYR A 39 -5.91 1.49 11.89
N SER A 40 -5.68 2.52 11.08
CA SER A 40 -5.36 3.89 11.49
C SER A 40 -5.77 4.83 10.36
N GLY A 41 -6.11 6.08 10.67
CA GLY A 41 -6.54 7.06 9.66
C GLY A 41 -7.93 6.78 9.10
N ASP A 42 -8.18 7.29 7.89
CA ASP A 42 -9.49 7.26 7.24
C ASP A 42 -9.57 6.21 6.12
N TYR A 43 -8.42 5.78 5.57
CA TYR A 43 -8.35 4.92 4.40
C TYR A 43 -7.56 3.63 4.64
N TYR A 44 -7.84 2.61 3.84
CA TYR A 44 -7.07 1.37 3.81
C TYR A 44 -6.98 0.80 2.38
N LEU A 45 -6.01 -0.07 2.15
CA LEU A 45 -5.92 -0.84 0.92
C LEU A 45 -6.77 -2.12 1.02
N ASN A 46 -7.79 -2.22 0.18
CA ASN A 46 -8.50 -3.46 -0.08
C ASN A 46 -7.81 -4.20 -1.24
N LEU A 47 -7.11 -5.29 -0.92
CA LEU A 47 -6.38 -6.10 -1.89
C LEU A 47 -7.06 -7.45 -2.09
N GLN A 48 -7.62 -7.66 -3.28
CA GLN A 48 -8.30 -8.90 -3.65
C GLN A 48 -7.50 -9.69 -4.68
N THR A 49 -7.84 -10.97 -4.82
CA THR A 49 -7.30 -11.82 -5.89
C THR A 49 -7.76 -11.32 -7.25
N ALA A 50 -6.89 -11.48 -8.26
CA ALA A 50 -7.22 -11.13 -9.63
C ALA A 50 -8.13 -12.19 -10.28
N VAL A 51 -8.66 -11.87 -11.46
CA VAL A 51 -9.55 -12.76 -12.23
C VAL A 51 -8.95 -14.16 -12.35
N GLY A 52 -9.76 -15.17 -12.03
CA GLY A 52 -9.33 -16.57 -12.00
C GLY A 52 -8.48 -16.94 -10.78
N ASN A 53 -8.68 -16.25 -9.64
CA ASN A 53 -7.99 -16.48 -8.37
C ASN A 53 -6.47 -16.37 -8.44
N ARG A 54 -5.96 -15.52 -9.33
CA ARG A 54 -4.52 -15.25 -9.42
C ARG A 54 -4.11 -14.34 -8.27
N GLY A 55 -2.91 -14.56 -7.73
CA GLY A 55 -2.36 -13.70 -6.69
C GLY A 55 -2.25 -12.25 -7.17
N ASN A 56 -2.51 -11.30 -6.27
CA ASN A 56 -2.32 -9.88 -6.50
C ASN A 56 -1.32 -9.31 -5.51
N THR A 57 -0.48 -8.41 -5.97
CA THR A 57 0.52 -7.70 -5.17
C THR A 57 0.46 -6.21 -5.43
N VAL A 58 0.88 -5.42 -4.44
CA VAL A 58 1.21 -4.00 -4.60
C VAL A 58 2.69 -3.79 -4.36
N SER A 59 3.29 -2.85 -5.10
CA SER A 59 4.72 -2.56 -5.00
C SER A 59 5.00 -1.08 -5.17
N GLN A 60 6.05 -0.60 -4.52
CA GLN A 60 6.55 0.76 -4.67
C GLN A 60 8.07 0.69 -4.78
N ARG A 61 8.64 1.42 -5.75
CA ARG A 61 10.08 1.56 -5.85
C ARG A 61 10.56 2.57 -4.82
N LEU A 62 11.37 2.11 -3.87
CA LEU A 62 12.06 3.00 -2.95
C LEU A 62 13.27 3.66 -3.62
N SER A 63 13.54 4.92 -3.26
CA SER A 63 14.70 5.69 -3.70
C SER A 63 15.39 6.34 -2.51
N GLY A 64 16.62 6.82 -2.69
CA GLY A 64 17.39 7.42 -1.60
C GLY A 64 17.95 6.42 -0.58
N LEU A 65 18.03 5.14 -0.95
CA LEU A 65 18.67 4.11 -0.13
C LEU A 65 20.19 4.15 -0.29
N SER A 66 20.90 3.90 0.81
CA SER A 66 22.35 3.80 0.88
C SER A 66 22.77 2.32 0.85
N PRO A 67 23.68 1.91 -0.06
CA PRO A 67 24.20 0.55 -0.07
C PRO A 67 24.81 0.14 1.27
N GLY A 68 24.65 -1.13 1.65
CA GLY A 68 25.18 -1.69 2.90
C GLY A 68 24.52 -1.16 4.19
N THR A 69 23.47 -0.34 4.07
CA THR A 69 22.72 0.18 5.22
C THR A 69 21.54 -0.74 5.54
N ASN A 70 21.34 -1.02 6.83
CA ASN A 70 20.20 -1.78 7.30
C ASN A 70 18.97 -0.88 7.41
N TYR A 71 17.83 -1.38 6.95
CA TYR A 71 16.54 -0.70 7.03
C TYR A 71 15.52 -1.58 7.74
N THR A 72 14.59 -0.95 8.46
CA THR A 72 13.43 -1.62 9.02
C THR A 72 12.21 -1.30 8.16
N VAL A 73 11.44 -2.34 7.81
CA VAL A 73 10.16 -2.21 7.15
C VAL A 73 9.09 -2.71 8.11
N SER A 74 8.02 -1.93 8.28
CA SER A 74 6.85 -2.27 9.08
C SER A 74 5.60 -1.87 8.30
N LEU A 75 4.54 -2.67 8.45
CA LEU A 75 3.22 -2.46 7.87
C LEU A 75 2.19 -2.44 8.99
#